data_AF-A0AAD6HND6-F1
#
_entry.id   AF-A0AAD6HND6-F1
#
_cell.length_a   1.000
_cell.length_b   1.000
_cell.length_c   1.000
_cell.angle_alpha   90.00
_cell.angle_beta   90.00
_cell.angle_gamma   90.00
#
_symmetry.space_group_name_H-M   'P 1'
#
loop_
_entity.id
_entity.type
_entity.pdbx_description
1 polymer ?
#
loop_
_entity_poly.entity_id
_entity_poly.type
_entity_poly.pdbx_seq_one_letter_code
_entity_poly.pdbx_strand_id
1 'polypeptide(L)'
;MPPIRTARNRKPPPAGFDDIEDTLLEFSNKMKDAENEPHEGKKKYEVLWPIFQISHQRSRYIYDLYYEKEAISKQLYDWLLKNNYADANLIAKWKKQGYEKLCCLRCVQTKETNFNSTCICRVPKAQLKEDQNIQCVSCGCHGCSSSD
;
A
#
# COMPACT_ATOMS: atom_id res chain seq x y z
N MET A 1 9.69 -5.00 8.12
CA MET A 1 9.60 -5.96 9.26
C MET A 1 8.21 -5.93 9.89
N PRO A 2 7.66 -7.07 10.38
CA PRO A 2 6.46 -7.02 11.21
C PRO A 2 6.82 -6.30 12.52
N PRO A 3 5.88 -5.62 13.17
CA PRO A 3 6.14 -5.02 14.47
C PRO A 3 6.66 -6.09 15.42
N ILE A 4 7.86 -5.89 15.97
CA ILE A 4 8.46 -6.85 16.91
C ILE A 4 7.55 -6.92 18.13
N ARG A 5 6.91 -8.08 18.33
CA ARG A 5 6.03 -8.34 19.46
C ARG A 5 6.88 -8.55 20.72
N THR A 6 7.38 -7.47 21.32
CA THR A 6 8.11 -7.56 22.60
C THR A 6 7.15 -7.93 23.72
N ALA A 7 7.62 -8.77 24.66
CA ALA A 7 6.81 -9.36 25.72
C ALA A 7 6.09 -8.32 26.63
N ARG A 8 6.55 -7.06 26.64
CA ARG A 8 6.00 -5.98 27.47
C ARG A 8 4.71 -5.35 26.95
N ASN A 9 4.34 -5.54 25.67
CA ASN A 9 3.22 -4.84 25.02
C ASN A 9 2.07 -5.74 24.53
N ARG A 10 2.02 -7.02 24.93
CA ARG A 10 0.98 -7.95 24.47
C ARG A 10 -0.36 -7.71 25.20
N LYS A 11 -1.27 -6.98 24.56
CA LYS A 11 -2.63 -7.52 24.48
C LYS A 11 -2.57 -8.69 23.48
N PRO A 12 -3.13 -9.87 23.82
CA PRO A 12 -3.21 -10.98 22.88
C PRO A 12 -3.89 -10.51 21.59
N PRO A 13 -3.52 -11.09 20.43
CA PRO A 13 -4.19 -10.74 19.19
C PRO A 13 -5.69 -11.08 19.32
N PRO A 14 -6.59 -10.24 18.81
CA PRO A 14 -8.01 -10.56 18.80
C PRO A 14 -8.29 -11.86 18.03
N ALA A 15 -9.44 -12.49 18.30
CA ALA A 15 -9.86 -13.71 17.60
C ALA A 15 -9.88 -13.52 16.07
N GLY A 16 -9.47 -14.55 15.33
CA GLY A 16 -9.35 -14.54 13.87
C GLY A 16 -8.02 -14.01 13.31
N PHE A 17 -7.05 -13.67 14.18
CA PHE A 17 -5.70 -13.30 13.71
C PHE A 17 -4.92 -14.50 13.16
N ASP A 18 -5.10 -15.68 13.76
CA ASP A 18 -4.36 -16.89 13.37
C ASP A 18 -4.66 -17.28 11.91
N ASP A 19 -5.89 -17.05 11.43
CA ASP A 19 -6.31 -17.35 10.05
C ASP A 19 -5.63 -16.46 8.99
N ILE A 20 -5.12 -15.29 9.38
CA ILE A 20 -4.47 -14.31 8.48
C ILE A 20 -2.97 -14.18 8.73
N GLU A 21 -2.45 -14.79 9.81
CA GLU A 21 -1.07 -14.61 10.26
C GLU A 21 -0.07 -15.07 9.20
N ASP A 22 -0.30 -16.22 8.56
CA ASP A 22 0.59 -16.77 7.53
C ASP A 22 0.70 -15.83 6.32
N THR A 23 -0.43 -15.28 5.86
CA THR A 23 -0.42 -14.35 4.72
C THR A 23 0.28 -13.03 5.09
N LEU A 24 0.12 -12.53 6.31
CA LEU A 24 0.83 -11.34 6.79
C LEU A 24 2.34 -11.59 6.92
N LEU A 25 2.73 -12.81 7.31
CA LEU A 25 4.13 -13.22 7.40
C LEU A 25 4.78 -13.28 6.01
N GLU A 26 4.07 -13.79 5.00
CA GLU A 26 4.54 -13.77 3.60
C GLU A 26 4.83 -12.35 3.12
N PHE A 27 3.92 -11.40 3.34
CA PHE A 27 4.16 -10.00 2.99
C PHE A 27 5.38 -9.44 3.71
N SER A 28 5.58 -9.81 4.98
CA SER A 28 6.75 -9.36 5.71
C SER A 28 8.06 -9.98 5.20
N ASN A 29 8.04 -11.23 4.74
CA ASN A 29 9.22 -11.88 4.18
C ASN A 29 9.57 -11.24 2.83
N LYS A 30 8.57 -11.07 1.94
CA LYS A 30 8.72 -10.31 0.70
C LYS A 30 9.28 -8.90 0.94
N MET A 31 8.86 -8.25 2.03
CA MET A 31 9.37 -6.94 2.38
C MET A 31 10.85 -6.97 2.76
N LYS A 32 11.28 -7.95 3.56
CA LYS A 32 12.71 -8.12 3.90
C LYS A 32 13.54 -8.45 2.67
N ASP A 33 13.02 -9.29 1.78
CA ASP A 33 13.73 -9.66 0.56
C ASP A 33 13.92 -8.45 -0.36
N ALA A 34 12.88 -7.62 -0.51
CA ALA A 34 12.95 -6.37 -1.27
C ALA A 34 13.89 -5.33 -0.64
N GLU A 35 13.97 -5.26 0.69
CA GLU A 35 14.92 -4.39 1.40
C GLU A 35 16.38 -4.83 1.20
N ASN A 36 16.62 -6.14 1.06
CA ASN A 36 17.96 -6.72 0.88
C ASN A 36 18.38 -6.88 -0.60
N GLU A 37 17.48 -6.66 -1.54
CA GLU A 37 17.75 -6.87 -2.97
C GLU A 37 18.86 -5.93 -3.46
N PRO A 38 19.90 -6.44 -4.17
CA PRO A 38 20.95 -5.59 -4.69
C PRO A 38 20.40 -4.53 -5.65
N HIS A 39 21.00 -3.35 -5.60
CA HIS A 39 20.54 -2.19 -6.37
C HIS A 39 21.27 -2.03 -7.71
N GLU A 40 22.07 -3.02 -8.11
CA GLU A 40 22.86 -2.97 -9.35
C GLU A 40 21.96 -2.91 -10.58
N GLY A 41 22.24 -1.97 -11.48
CA GLY A 41 21.48 -1.77 -12.72
C GLY A 41 20.11 -1.09 -12.56
N LYS A 42 19.65 -0.82 -11.33
CA LYS A 42 18.38 -0.11 -11.06
C LYS A 42 18.64 1.38 -10.81
N LYS A 43 17.72 2.23 -11.25
CA LYS A 43 17.76 3.66 -10.87
C LYS A 43 17.41 3.80 -9.40
N LYS A 44 17.94 4.85 -8.76
CA LYS A 44 17.75 5.12 -7.32
C LYS A 44 16.29 5.04 -6.86
N TYR A 45 15.34 5.51 -7.67
CA TYR A 45 13.93 5.50 -7.32
C TYR A 45 13.26 4.13 -7.55
N GLU A 46 13.76 3.33 -8.50
CA GLU A 46 13.22 2.00 -8.85
C GLU A 46 13.46 0.98 -7.73
N VAL A 47 14.53 1.16 -6.97
CA VAL A 47 14.84 0.38 -5.76
C VAL A 47 13.68 0.39 -4.75
N LEU A 48 12.96 1.50 -4.65
CA LEU A 48 11.87 1.65 -3.67
C LEU A 48 10.52 1.14 -4.19
N TRP A 49 10.38 0.87 -5.48
CA TRP A 49 9.08 0.48 -6.05
C TRP A 49 8.53 -0.83 -5.49
N PRO A 50 9.33 -1.92 -5.34
CA PRO A 50 8.85 -3.15 -4.71
C PRO A 50 8.35 -2.92 -3.28
N ILE A 51 9.00 -2.01 -2.54
CA ILE A 51 8.61 -1.63 -1.17
C ILE A 51 7.21 -1.01 -1.15
N PHE A 52 6.96 -0.04 -2.03
CA PHE A 52 5.65 0.58 -2.15
C PHE A 52 4.58 -0.42 -2.60
N GLN A 53 4.91 -1.31 -3.53
CA GLN A 53 3.99 -2.33 -4.02
C GLN A 53 3.58 -3.31 -2.92
N ILE A 54 4.53 -3.82 -2.14
CA ILE A 54 4.27 -4.76 -1.03
C ILE A 54 3.44 -4.07 0.06
N SER A 55 3.77 -2.83 0.42
CA SER A 55 3.02 -2.05 1.41
C SER A 55 1.57 -1.78 0.95
N HIS A 56 1.39 -1.47 -0.32
CA HIS A 56 0.06 -1.30 -0.94
C HIS A 56 -0.73 -2.62 -0.90
N GLN A 57 -0.14 -3.73 -1.36
CA GLN A 57 -0.79 -5.04 -1.40
C GLN A 57 -1.20 -5.52 -0.01
N ARG A 58 -0.32 -5.37 0.98
CA ARG A 58 -0.61 -5.71 2.37
C ARG A 58 -1.77 -4.88 2.94
N SER A 59 -1.79 -3.58 2.65
CA SER A 59 -2.88 -2.70 3.09
C SER A 59 -4.19 -3.02 2.37
N ARG A 60 -4.13 -3.39 1.08
CA ARG A 60 -5.30 -3.76 0.28
C ARG A 60 -5.90 -5.08 0.74
N TYR A 61 -5.07 -6.07 1.04
CA TYR A 61 -5.51 -7.34 1.61
C TYR A 61 -6.34 -7.14 2.89
N ILE A 62 -5.87 -6.30 3.81
CA ILE A 62 -6.60 -5.98 5.05
C ILE A 62 -7.89 -5.19 4.77
N TYR A 63 -7.87 -4.28 3.79
CA TYR A 63 -9.06 -3.55 3.35
C TYR A 63 -10.13 -4.50 2.81
N ASP A 64 -9.77 -5.39 1.89
CA ASP A 64 -10.70 -6.32 1.25
C ASP A 64 -11.27 -7.30 2.28
N LEU A 65 -10.48 -7.79 3.23
CA LEU A 65 -10.95 -8.66 4.30
C LEU A 65 -12.03 -8.02 5.18
N TYR A 66 -11.95 -6.71 5.45
CA TYR A 66 -12.89 -6.03 6.32
C TYR A 66 -14.08 -5.42 5.59
N TYR A 67 -13.87 -4.73 4.46
CA TYR A 67 -14.92 -3.99 3.75
C TYR A 67 -15.61 -4.79 2.63
N GLU A 68 -14.91 -5.73 1.99
CA GLU A 68 -15.48 -6.48 0.86
C GLU A 68 -15.95 -7.88 1.27
N LYS A 69 -15.11 -8.61 2.04
CA LYS A 69 -15.39 -9.99 2.45
C LYS A 69 -16.00 -10.13 3.85
N GLU A 70 -15.90 -9.08 4.66
CA GLU A 70 -16.35 -9.06 6.07
C GLU A 70 -15.84 -10.25 6.91
N ALA A 71 -14.67 -10.78 6.57
CA ALA A 71 -14.09 -11.98 7.18
C ALA A 71 -13.39 -11.72 8.52
N ILE A 72 -13.14 -10.46 8.87
CA ILE A 72 -12.48 -10.07 10.12
C ILE A 72 -13.36 -9.13 10.95
N SER A 73 -13.29 -9.28 12.27
CA SER A 73 -14.02 -8.40 13.18
C SER A 73 -13.45 -6.98 13.19
N LYS A 74 -14.30 -5.99 13.51
CA LYS A 74 -13.86 -4.59 13.70
C LYS A 74 -12.76 -4.47 14.76
N GLN A 75 -12.82 -5.30 15.82
CA GLN A 75 -11.80 -5.32 16.86
C GLN A 75 -10.44 -5.75 16.31
N LEU A 76 -10.41 -6.79 15.46
CA LEU A 76 -9.20 -7.25 14.80
C LEU A 76 -8.68 -6.21 13.82
N TYR A 77 -9.54 -5.63 12.98
CA TYR A 77 -9.19 -4.58 12.04
C TYR A 77 -8.56 -3.35 12.72
N ASP A 78 -9.20 -2.83 13.78
CA ASP A 78 -8.68 -1.69 14.55
C ASP A 78 -7.34 -2.03 15.23
N TRP A 79 -7.15 -3.29 15.65
CA TRP A 79 -5.88 -3.76 16.21
C TRP A 79 -4.77 -3.84 15.16
N LEU A 80 -5.09 -4.34 13.95
CA LEU A 80 -4.14 -4.41 12.83
C LEU A 80 -3.64 -3.01 12.42
N LEU A 81 -4.54 -2.03 12.36
CA LEU A 81 -4.17 -0.64 12.09
C LEU A 81 -3.29 -0.04 13.18
N LYS A 82 -3.62 -0.26 14.46
CA LYS A 82 -2.80 0.22 15.60
C LYS A 82 -1.40 -0.39 15.63
N ASN A 83 -1.26 -1.61 15.11
CA ASN A 83 0.03 -2.30 14.99
C ASN A 83 0.70 -2.05 13.62
N ASN A 84 0.25 -1.10 12.79
CA ASN A 84 0.88 -0.77 11.51
C ASN A 84 0.97 -1.93 10.50
N TYR A 85 0.04 -2.90 10.54
CA TYR A 85 -0.07 -3.92 9.50
C TYR A 85 -0.66 -3.37 8.19
N ALA A 86 -1.45 -2.30 8.26
CA ALA A 86 -1.95 -1.56 7.10
C ALA A 86 -1.83 -0.05 7.31
N ASP A 87 -1.78 0.70 6.21
CA ASP A 87 -1.75 2.16 6.23
C ASP A 87 -3.17 2.73 6.35
N ALA A 88 -3.49 3.24 7.54
CA ALA A 88 -4.80 3.83 7.83
C ALA A 88 -5.10 5.06 6.96
N ASN A 89 -4.08 5.86 6.61
CA ASN A 89 -4.26 7.07 5.81
C ASN A 89 -4.53 6.70 4.35
N LEU A 90 -3.86 5.68 3.83
CA LEU A 90 -4.12 5.17 2.48
C LEU A 90 -5.52 4.56 2.37
N ILE A 91 -5.92 3.74 3.35
CA ILE A 91 -7.28 3.18 3.41
C ILE A 91 -8.34 4.29 3.49
N ALA A 92 -8.10 5.33 4.27
CA ALA A 92 -9.00 6.47 4.35
C ALA A 92 -9.18 7.19 2.99
N LYS A 93 -8.18 7.12 2.09
CA LYS A 93 -8.31 7.61 0.72
C LYS A 93 -9.13 6.68 -0.15
N TRP A 94 -8.95 5.36 -0.08
CA TRP A 94 -9.72 4.40 -0.88
C TRP A 94 -11.23 4.48 -0.68
N LYS A 95 -11.67 4.92 0.51
CA LYS A 95 -13.09 5.17 0.80
C LYS A 95 -13.67 6.42 0.12
N LYS A 96 -12.83 7.29 -0.42
CA LYS A 96 -13.27 8.53 -1.09
C LYS A 96 -13.47 8.25 -2.57
N GLN A 97 -14.55 8.82 -3.12
CA GLN A 97 -14.86 8.71 -4.53
C GLN A 97 -13.68 9.21 -5.40
N GLY A 98 -13.31 8.42 -6.40
CA GLY A 98 -12.22 8.70 -7.33
C GLY A 98 -10.83 8.30 -6.83
N TYR A 99 -10.69 7.75 -5.62
CA TYR A 99 -9.43 7.29 -5.04
C TYR A 99 -9.42 5.78 -4.72
N GLU A 100 -10.45 5.03 -5.09
CA GLU A 100 -10.66 3.61 -4.83
C GLU A 100 -9.46 2.73 -5.26
N LYS A 101 -8.74 3.14 -6.31
CA LYS A 101 -7.54 2.45 -6.84
C LYS A 101 -6.22 3.19 -6.58
N LEU A 102 -6.18 4.13 -5.64
CA LEU A 102 -5.00 4.96 -5.37
C LEU A 102 -3.77 4.12 -5.01
N CYS A 103 -2.64 4.34 -5.70
CA CYS A 103 -1.40 3.58 -5.51
C CYS A 103 -0.67 3.90 -4.19
N CYS A 104 -0.47 5.18 -3.85
CA CYS A 104 0.19 5.61 -2.63
C CYS A 104 -0.17 7.06 -2.28
N LEU A 105 0.12 7.47 -1.04
CA LEU A 105 -0.17 8.83 -0.57
C LEU A 105 0.72 9.90 -1.23
N ARG A 106 1.93 9.56 -1.66
CA ARG A 106 2.83 10.50 -2.37
C ARG A 106 2.24 10.97 -3.70
N CYS A 107 1.54 10.10 -4.42
CA CYS A 107 0.97 10.45 -5.72
C CYS A 107 -0.16 11.49 -5.66
N VAL A 108 -0.69 11.79 -4.47
CA VAL A 108 -1.71 12.80 -4.24
C VAL A 108 -1.21 13.99 -3.41
N GLN A 109 0.06 13.97 -3.02
CA GLN A 109 0.66 15.01 -2.21
C GLN A 109 1.20 16.13 -3.11
N THR A 110 0.35 17.13 -3.40
CA THR A 110 0.67 18.21 -4.35
C THR A 110 1.92 19.00 -3.96
N LYS A 111 2.12 19.24 -2.65
CA LYS A 111 3.25 19.99 -2.11
C LYS A 111 4.63 19.34 -2.35
N GLU A 112 4.68 18.06 -2.70
CA GLU A 112 5.95 17.37 -3.03
C GLU A 112 6.34 17.54 -4.51
N THR A 113 5.50 18.19 -5.32
CA THR A 113 5.76 18.42 -6.76
C THR A 113 6.02 19.89 -7.04
N ASN A 114 6.87 20.17 -8.03
CA ASN A 114 7.27 21.54 -8.39
C ASN A 114 6.09 22.45 -8.76
N PHE A 115 5.03 21.88 -9.35
CA PHE A 115 3.87 22.63 -9.84
C PHE A 115 2.61 22.45 -8.98
N ASN A 116 2.75 21.95 -7.75
CA ASN A 116 1.63 21.68 -6.85
C ASN A 116 0.52 20.82 -7.47
N SER A 117 0.90 19.83 -8.28
CA SER A 117 -0.02 18.94 -8.98
C SER A 117 0.04 17.51 -8.42
N THR A 118 -0.97 16.70 -8.74
CA THR A 118 -0.90 15.25 -8.48
C THR A 118 0.06 14.57 -9.45
N CYS A 119 0.47 13.35 -9.12
CA CYS A 119 1.31 12.55 -10.02
C CYS A 119 0.57 12.21 -11.31
N ILE A 120 1.31 12.08 -12.42
CA ILE A 120 0.77 11.69 -13.73
C ILE A 120 0.01 10.36 -13.69
N CYS A 121 0.38 9.41 -12.80
CA CYS A 121 -0.36 8.15 -12.71
C CYS A 121 -1.80 8.31 -12.16
N ARG A 122 -2.20 9.50 -11.69
CA ARG A 122 -3.59 9.83 -11.35
C ARG A 122 -4.43 10.30 -12.52
N VAL A 123 -3.81 10.59 -13.67
CA VAL A 123 -4.52 11.02 -14.88
C VAL A 123 -5.17 9.79 -15.53
N PRO A 124 -6.48 9.81 -15.83
CA PRO A 124 -7.16 8.74 -16.55
C PRO A 124 -6.47 8.44 -17.89
N LYS A 125 -6.34 7.16 -18.23
CA LYS A 125 -5.71 6.73 -19.50
C LYS A 125 -6.39 7.33 -20.73
N ALA A 126 -7.70 7.53 -20.70
CA ALA A 126 -8.46 8.16 -21.79
C ALA A 126 -8.06 9.62 -22.06
N GLN A 127 -7.40 10.30 -21.11
CA GLN A 127 -6.90 11.67 -21.27
C GLN A 127 -5.41 11.73 -21.64
N LEU A 128 -4.74 10.58 -21.63
CA LEU A 128 -3.35 10.48 -22.06
C LEU A 128 -3.27 10.37 -23.58
N LYS A 129 -2.13 10.77 -24.12
CA LYS A 129 -1.84 10.55 -25.54
C LYS A 129 -1.63 9.05 -25.77
N GLU A 130 -2.18 8.55 -26.86
CA GLU A 130 -1.87 7.21 -27.39
C GLU A 130 -0.33 7.07 -27.46
N ASP A 131 0.22 5.99 -26.91
CA ASP A 131 1.66 5.68 -26.73
C ASP A 131 2.41 6.20 -25.50
N GLN A 132 1.76 6.87 -24.54
CA GLN A 132 2.43 7.19 -23.26
C GLN A 132 2.40 6.03 -22.26
N ASN A 133 3.51 5.27 -22.20
CA ASN A 133 3.71 4.30 -21.13
C ASN A 133 4.07 5.02 -19.82
N ILE A 134 3.13 5.08 -18.89
CA ILE A 134 3.32 5.76 -17.61
C ILE A 134 4.03 4.84 -16.63
N GLN A 135 5.10 5.35 -16.02
CA GLN A 135 5.69 4.78 -14.81
C GLN A 135 5.95 5.90 -13.81
N CYS A 136 5.27 5.85 -12.67
CA CYS A 136 5.48 6.83 -11.62
C CYS A 136 6.85 6.66 -10.96
N VAL A 137 7.61 7.74 -10.90
CA VAL A 137 8.91 7.80 -10.21
C VAL A 137 8.80 7.40 -8.73
N SER A 138 7.69 7.74 -8.05
CA SER A 138 7.56 7.52 -6.61
C SER A 138 7.29 6.07 -6.22
N CYS A 139 6.46 5.34 -6.98
CA CYS A 139 5.99 4.01 -6.58
C CYS A 139 5.87 3.00 -7.73
N GLY A 140 6.20 3.38 -8.97
CA GLY A 140 6.13 2.50 -10.13
C GLY A 140 4.72 2.24 -10.68
N CYS A 141 3.67 2.96 -10.24
CA CYS A 141 2.31 2.81 -10.80
C CYS A 141 2.25 3.15 -12.30
N HIS A 142 1.44 2.37 -13.05
CA HIS A 142 1.10 2.56 -14.47
C HIS A 142 -0.28 3.20 -14.70
N GLY A 143 -0.85 3.76 -13.65
CA GLY A 143 -2.21 4.28 -13.63
C GLY A 143 -2.93 3.86 -12.36
N CYS A 144 -3.41 4.83 -11.59
CA CYS A 144 -4.16 4.63 -10.36
C CYS A 144 -5.39 5.54 -10.31
N SER A 145 -5.83 6.05 -11.46
CA SER A 145 -7.18 6.62 -11.58
C SER A 145 -8.21 5.52 -11.40
N SER A 146 -9.30 5.82 -10.71
CA SER A 146 -10.36 4.83 -10.51
C SER A 146 -11.24 4.63 -11.75
N SER A 147 -11.14 5.53 -12.74
CA SER A 147 -11.84 5.45 -14.02
C SER A 147 -11.22 4.48 -15.02
N ASP A 148 -9.98 4.07 -14.77
CA ASP A 148 -9.23 3.09 -15.59
C ASP A 148 -9.42 1.69 -15.02
#